data_AF-A0A3D9GD89-F1
#
_entry.id   AF-A0A3D9GD89-F1
#
_cell.length_a   1.000
_cell.length_b   1.000
_cell.length_c   1.000
_cell.angle_alpha   90.00
_cell.angle_beta   90.00
_cell.angle_gamma   90.00
#
_symmetry.space_group_name_H-M   'P 1'
#
loop_
_entity.id
_entity.type
_entity.pdbx_description
1 polymer ?
#
loop_
_entity_poly.entity_id
_entity_poly.type
_entity_poly.pdbx_seq_one_letter_code
_entity_poly.pdbx_strand_id
1 'polypeptide(L)' 'MKKNVGILLLFLLLGWLAGAWIAKALEPVQALSFLTASTMIKWSPQANLDIISYDITIQMKLSLLSLIGIIVSVWLYRRL' A
#
# COMPACT_ATOMS: atom_id res chain seq x y z
N MET A 1 4.41 -24.04 18.79
CA MET A 1 3.88 -24.00 17.41
C MET A 1 4.81 -23.15 16.57
N LYS A 2 5.41 -23.70 15.49
CA LYS A 2 6.31 -22.93 14.60
C LYS A 2 5.52 -21.76 14.04
N LYS A 3 5.85 -20.52 14.46
CA LYS A 3 5.23 -19.30 13.92
C LYS A 3 5.59 -19.21 12.45
N ASN A 4 4.68 -19.62 11.58
CA ASN A 4 4.87 -19.61 10.14
C ASN A 4 4.82 -18.17 9.65
N VAL A 5 5.99 -17.54 9.54
CA VAL A 5 6.18 -16.20 8.97
C VAL A 5 5.57 -16.09 7.56
N GLY A 6 5.45 -17.21 6.84
CA GLY A 6 4.72 -17.27 5.58
C GLY A 6 3.23 -16.92 5.68
N ILE A 7 2.55 -17.32 6.77
CA ILE A 7 1.14 -16.98 6.99
C ILE A 7 1.00 -15.48 7.30
N LEU A 8 1.98 -14.92 8.01
CA LEU A 8 2.11 -13.49 8.28
C LEU A 8 2.16 -12.66 7.00
N LEU A 9 3.07 -13.05 6.10
CA LEU A 9 3.26 -12.42 4.81
C LEU A 9 2.00 -12.51 3.95
N LEU A 10 1.33 -13.66 3.95
CA LEU A 10 0.06 -13.85 3.25
C LEU A 10 -1.02 -12.89 3.76
N PHE A 11 -1.20 -12.81 5.09
CA PHE A 11 -2.14 -11.87 5.69
C PHE A 11 -1.78 -10.42 5.40
N LEU A 12 -0.50 -10.06 5.43
CA LEU A 12 -0.03 -8.71 5.15
C LEU A 12 -0.31 -8.31 3.69
N LEU A 13 -0.02 -9.21 2.74
CA LEU A 13 -0.32 -9.01 1.32
C LEU A 13 -1.83 -8.91 1.07
N LEU A 14 -2.62 -9.81 1.66
CA LEU A 14 -4.08 -9.80 1.55
C LEU A 14 -4.70 -8.53 2.16
N GLY A 15 -4.22 -8.12 3.33
CA GLY A 15 -4.68 -6.90 4.00
C GLY A 15 -4.33 -5.63 3.22
N TRP A 16 -3.15 -5.60 2.60
CA TRP A 16 -2.76 -4.49 1.74
C TRP A 16 -3.59 -4.44 0.46
N LEU A 17 -3.77 -5.59 -0.23
CA LEU A 17 -4.61 -5.71 -1.42
C LEU A 17 -6.06 -5.33 -1.15
N ALA A 18 -6.65 -5.86 -0.07
CA ALA A 18 -8.01 -5.54 0.34
C ALA A 18 -8.16 -4.05 0.68
N GLY A 19 -7.22 -3.47 1.44
CA GLY A 19 -7.22 -2.04 1.76
C GLY A 19 -7.13 -1.15 0.52
N ALA A 20 -6.30 -1.52 -0.46
CA ALA A 20 -6.17 -0.80 -1.72
C ALA A 20 -7.43 -0.91 -2.60
N TRP A 21 -8.07 -2.08 -2.64
CA TRP A 21 -9.34 -2.28 -3.37
C TRP A 21 -10.50 -1.52 -2.75
N ILE A 22 -10.64 -1.58 -1.42
CA ILE A 22 -11.65 -0.81 -0.70
C ILE A 22 -11.41 0.68 -0.92
N ALA A 23 -10.16 1.14 -0.93
CA ALA A 23 -9.85 2.54 -1.21
C ALA A 23 -10.30 2.91 -2.63
N LYS A 24 -9.96 2.11 -3.63
CA LYS A 24 -10.39 2.35 -5.01
C LYS A 24 -11.92 2.33 -5.16
N ALA A 25 -12.61 1.45 -4.44
CA ALA A 25 -14.07 1.38 -4.42
C ALA A 25 -14.74 2.57 -3.72
N LEU A 26 -14.04 3.22 -2.78
CA LEU A 26 -14.49 4.41 -2.06
C LEU A 26 -14.02 5.73 -2.69
N GLU A 27 -13.25 5.71 -3.79
CA GLU A 27 -12.92 6.91 -4.59
C GLU A 27 -14.16 7.70 -5.06
N PRO A 28 -15.27 7.07 -5.50
CA PRO A 28 -16.47 7.81 -5.91
C PRO A 28 -17.28 8.41 -4.73
N VAL A 29 -16.97 8.06 -3.48
CA VAL A 29 -17.71 8.53 -2.30
C VAL A 29 -17.05 9.80 -1.74
N GLN A 30 -17.51 10.98 -2.17
CA GLN A 30 -16.99 12.29 -1.73
C GLN A 30 -16.96 12.48 -0.20
N ALA A 31 -17.93 11.90 0.52
CA ALA A 31 -18.01 11.96 1.98
C ALA A 31 -16.84 11.23 2.68
N LEU A 32 -16.23 10.26 2.02
CA LEU A 32 -15.07 9.50 2.51
C LEU A 32 -13.77 9.93 1.81
N SER A 33 -13.81 10.99 1.01
CA SER A 33 -12.64 11.51 0.29
C SER A 33 -11.46 11.80 1.22
N PHE A 34 -11.68 12.08 2.50
CA PHE A 34 -10.60 12.21 3.49
C PHE A 34 -9.86 10.89 3.77
N LEU A 35 -10.58 9.76 3.80
CA LEU A 35 -10.01 8.42 3.99
C LEU A 35 -9.44 7.85 2.68
N THR A 36 -10.07 8.21 1.55
CA THR A 36 -9.65 7.80 0.21
C THR A 36 -8.64 8.75 -0.44
N ALA A 37 -8.37 9.91 0.18
CA ALA A 37 -7.39 10.88 -0.28
C ALA A 37 -6.03 10.18 -0.34
N SER A 38 -5.68 9.75 -1.55
CA SER A 38 -4.40 9.13 -1.81
C SER A 38 -3.41 10.23 -2.10
N THR A 39 -2.45 10.42 -1.20
CA THR A 39 -1.29 11.24 -1.51
C THR A 39 -0.45 10.46 -2.52
N MET A 40 -0.29 11.05 -3.69
CA MET A 40 0.54 10.46 -4.74
C MET A 40 2.00 10.81 -4.46
N ILE A 41 2.73 9.86 -3.89
CA ILE A 41 4.18 9.97 -3.72
C ILE A 41 4.81 9.57 -5.04
N LYS A 42 5.36 10.56 -5.75
CA LYS A 42 6.13 10.36 -6.97
C LYS A 42 7.61 10.34 -6.61
N TRP A 43 8.25 9.19 -6.79
CA TRP A 43 9.70 9.07 -6.70
C TRP A 43 10.24 8.82 -8.10
N SER A 44 11.01 9.77 -8.62
CA SER A 44 11.61 9.70 -9.96
C SER A 44 13.12 9.85 -9.85
N PRO A 45 13.84 8.79 -9.41
CA PRO A 45 15.28 8.75 -9.52
C PRO A 45 15.66 8.63 -11.00
N GLN A 46 16.22 9.70 -11.52
CA GLN A 46 16.85 9.75 -12.84
C GLN A 46 18.36 9.90 -12.65
N ALA A 47 19.15 9.12 -13.38
CA ALA A 47 20.57 9.41 -13.51
C ALA A 47 21.02 9.20 -14.95
N ASN A 48 21.91 10.09 -15.36
CA ASN A 48 22.50 10.09 -16.68
C ASN A 48 23.99 9.80 -16.50
N LEU A 49 24.37 8.54 -16.65
CA LEU A 49 25.76 8.14 -16.70
C LEU A 49 26.14 8.10 -18.19
N ASP A 50 27.31 8.61 -18.58
CA ASP A 50 27.76 8.75 -19.99
C ASP A 50 27.60 7.48 -20.87
N ILE A 51 27.43 6.32 -20.24
CA ILE A 51 27.28 5.01 -20.88
C ILE A 51 25.83 4.48 -20.73
N ILE A 52 25.13 4.84 -19.66
CA ILE A 52 23.79 4.33 -19.31
C ILE A 52 22.96 5.44 -18.68
N SER A 53 21.84 5.77 -19.32
CA SER A 53 20.79 6.61 -18.72
C SER A 53 19.69 5.71 -18.15
N TYR A 54 19.17 6.06 -16.96
CA TYR A 54 17.96 5.44 -16.43
C TYR A 54 16.96 6.48 -15.94
N ASP A 55 15.69 6.27 -16.26
CA ASP A 55 14.54 7.00 -15.74
C ASP A 55 13.59 5.98 -15.13
N ILE A 56 13.52 5.98 -13.80
CA ILE A 56 12.61 5.12 -13.06
C ILE A 56 11.58 6.04 -12.43
N THR A 57 10.31 5.89 -12.81
CA THR A 57 9.20 6.62 -12.19
C THR A 57 8.37 5.66 -11.36
N ILE A 58 8.46 5.77 -10.03
CA ILE A 58 7.69 4.99 -9.08
C ILE A 58 6.57 5.88 -8.52
N GLN A 59 5.33 5.47 -8.79
CA GLN A 59 4.13 6.15 -8.29
C GLN A 59 3.48 5.30 -7.21
N MET A 60 3.58 5.74 -5.97
CA MET A 60 2.96 5.08 -4.83
C MET A 60 1.77 5.92 -4.38
N LYS A 61 0.56 5.40 -4.55
CA LYS A 61 -0.66 6.00 -4.00
C LYS A 61 -0.84 5.51 -2.57
N LEU A 62 -0.51 6.35 -1.59
CA LEU A 62 -0.71 6.04 -0.17
C LEU A 62 -1.99 6.73 0.32
N SER A 63 -3.02 5.96 0.68
CA SER A 63 -4.24 6.48 1.30
C SER A 63 -4.32 6.09 2.77
N LEU A 64 -5.01 6.90 3.57
CA LEU A 64 -5.32 6.60 4.98
C LEU A 64 -6.00 5.23 5.12
N LEU A 65 -6.87 4.87 4.18
CA LEU A 65 -7.55 3.58 4.18
C LEU A 65 -6.60 2.39 3.92
N SER A 66 -5.61 2.54 3.05
CA SER A 66 -4.54 1.54 2.88
C SER A 66 -3.73 1.37 4.18
N LEU A 67 -3.50 2.47 4.91
CA LEU A 67 -2.80 2.46 6.19
C LEU A 67 -3.61 1.72 7.26
N ILE A 68 -4.92 1.97 7.32
CA ILE A 68 -5.86 1.26 8.20
C ILE A 68 -5.91 -0.23 7.83
N GLY A 69 -5.94 -0.58 6.54
CA GLY A 69 -5.89 -1.98 6.09
C GLY A 69 -4.64 -2.72 6.58
N ILE A 70 -3.48 -2.06 6.55
CA ILE A 70 -2.23 -2.61 7.09
C ILE A 70 -2.33 -2.78 8.62
N ILE A 71 -2.81 -1.76 9.35
CA ILE A 71 -2.98 -1.82 10.81
C ILE A 71 -3.92 -2.96 11.21
N VAL A 72 -5.08 -3.08 10.54
CA VAL A 72 -6.07 -4.14 10.79
C VAL A 72 -5.47 -5.50 10.52
N SER A 73 -4.73 -5.68 9.42
CA SER A 73 -4.08 -6.95 9.10
C SER A 73 -3.03 -7.35 10.14
N VAL A 74 -2.19 -6.41 10.59
CA VAL A 74 -1.22 -6.65 11.67
C VAL A 74 -1.92 -6.99 12.98
N TRP A 75 -3.03 -6.32 13.30
CA TRP A 75 -3.82 -6.58 14.50
C TRP A 75 -4.47 -7.97 14.46
N LEU A 76 -5.03 -8.35 13.31
CA LEU A 76 -5.67 -9.66 13.10
C LEU A 76 -4.66 -10.80 13.23
N TYR A 77 -3.44 -10.61 12.70
CA TYR A 77 -2.35 -11.55 12.93
C TYR A 77 -1.90 -11.62 14.40
N ARG A 78 -1.86 -10.50 15.11
CA ARG A 78 -1.49 -10.51 16.55
C ARG A 78 -2.53 -11.20 17.43
N ARG A 79 -3.80 -11.25 16.98
CA ARG A 79 -4.90 -11.87 17.72
C ARG A 79 -5.00 -13.39 17.46
N LEU A 80 -4.42 -13.87 16.36
CA LEU A 80 -4.26 -15.29 16.02
C LEU A 80 -3.03 -15.91 16.72
#